data_AF-A0A9E0VAW9-F1
#
_entry.id   AF-A0A9E0VAW9-F1
#
_cell.length_a   1.000
_cell.length_b   1.000
_cell.length_c   1.000
_cell.angle_alpha   90.00
_cell.angle_beta   90.00
_cell.angle_gamma   90.00
#
_symmetry.space_group_name_H-M   'P 1'
#
loop_
_entity.id
_entity.type
_entity.pdbx_description
1 polymer ?
#
loop_
_entity_poly.entity_id
_entity_poly.type
_entity_poly.pdbx_seq_one_letter_code
_entity_poly.pdbx_strand_id
1 'polypeptide(L)'
;MTRPATIFWFLLALALFSTAAAAVDLEPNADGGRNPEARWRRGQIPIVFSTSLLKTGSSIRPDSDVQGAIRRSLETWEAAVDIEFQVSWSDKTAISPTGGSGDGISLVTIAPIAENLLVFSGEASEIAARTRVFYNRRGEISEADIVLNPYQQFSTDGAIGTFDLESTLVHEIGHLLGLDHSPLAGATMNEFQGKNGIFNLANFSPRTLSLDDLTRIRSLYPSSADDCCGSVDGRIAPASGRGGKSLSVWLEEPETGRIVVAARTAADGGFSIRGLTAGTYSVYLQDPAGGGQKLDDIQISRGKTTVYSKKTVSVARNYDVRFAGLIGQLSRVAVPLNGGRTYQLFLGGKNLRPEELTVGTTSPFIGVSKPSPARLDYGREMTVLTVEISAAAEIPLGEYTIYVENRDGTLDFLPGALTVEKFSNPWSITSFE
;
A
#
# COMPACT_ATOMS: atom_id res chain seq x y z
N MET A 1 43.03 -46.04 -17.80
CA MET A 1 42.98 -44.57 -17.75
C MET A 1 41.68 -44.11 -18.39
N THR A 2 40.66 -43.86 -17.58
CA THR A 2 39.36 -43.33 -18.02
C THR A 2 39.08 -42.12 -17.14
N ARG A 3 39.05 -40.93 -17.75
CA ARG A 3 38.68 -39.68 -17.06
C ARG A 3 37.18 -39.69 -16.79
N PRO A 4 36.69 -39.35 -15.58
CA PRO A 4 35.27 -39.19 -15.38
C PRO A 4 34.83 -37.85 -15.97
N ALA A 5 33.71 -37.88 -16.70
CA ALA A 5 33.04 -36.70 -17.21
C ALA A 5 32.30 -36.00 -16.06
N THR A 6 32.65 -34.75 -15.79
CA THR A 6 31.91 -33.87 -14.89
C THR A 6 30.64 -33.39 -15.60
N ILE A 7 29.49 -33.92 -15.19
CA ILE A 7 28.18 -33.43 -15.61
C ILE A 7 27.85 -32.21 -14.74
N PHE A 8 27.91 -31.01 -15.35
CA PHE A 8 27.39 -29.79 -14.73
C PHE A 8 25.86 -29.83 -14.81
N TRP A 9 25.20 -30.02 -13.66
CA TRP A 9 23.77 -29.76 -13.52
C TRP A 9 23.56 -28.24 -13.51
N PHE A 10 23.12 -27.68 -14.63
CA PHE A 10 22.49 -26.35 -14.63
C PHE A 10 21.08 -26.52 -14.04
N LEU A 11 20.94 -26.26 -12.74
CA LEU A 11 19.64 -26.00 -12.14
C LEU A 11 19.12 -24.67 -12.70
N LEU A 12 18.21 -24.74 -13.67
CA LEU A 12 17.43 -23.60 -14.13
C LEU A 12 16.43 -23.22 -13.04
N ALA A 13 16.85 -22.39 -12.09
CA ALA A 13 15.95 -21.81 -11.09
C ALA A 13 15.05 -20.78 -11.79
N LEU A 14 13.83 -21.19 -12.14
CA LEU A 14 12.82 -20.30 -12.71
C LEU A 14 12.35 -19.34 -11.61
N ALA A 15 12.48 -18.03 -11.84
CA ALA A 15 11.94 -17.03 -10.92
C ALA A 15 10.41 -17.11 -10.90
N LEU A 16 9.83 -17.10 -9.70
CA LEU A 16 8.39 -17.02 -9.50
C LEU A 16 7.99 -15.56 -9.30
N PHE A 17 7.12 -15.03 -10.17
CA PHE A 17 6.37 -13.83 -9.85
C PHE A 17 5.42 -14.18 -8.70
N SER A 18 5.57 -13.49 -7.57
CA SER A 18 4.59 -13.57 -6.51
C SER A 18 3.33 -12.82 -6.95
N THR A 19 2.16 -13.46 -6.86
CA THR A 19 0.90 -12.83 -7.24
C THR A 19 0.51 -11.81 -6.18
N ALA A 20 0.88 -10.55 -6.41
CA ALA A 20 0.24 -9.42 -5.76
C ALA A 20 -1.06 -9.12 -6.52
N ALA A 21 -2.16 -9.06 -5.80
CA ALA A 21 -3.46 -8.68 -6.33
C ALA A 21 -3.58 -7.16 -6.38
N ALA A 22 -4.11 -6.60 -7.47
CA ALA A 22 -4.52 -5.19 -7.49
C ALA A 22 -5.88 -5.06 -6.77
N ALA A 23 -6.05 -4.04 -5.95
CA ALA A 23 -7.32 -3.55 -5.45
C ALA A 23 -7.73 -2.42 -6.39
N VAL A 24 -9.01 -2.37 -6.75
CA VAL A 24 -9.54 -1.35 -7.65
C VAL A 24 -10.14 -0.23 -6.82
N ASP A 25 -9.90 1.00 -7.25
CA ASP A 25 -10.43 2.22 -6.62
C ASP A 25 -11.94 2.09 -6.33
N LEU A 26 -12.41 2.90 -5.37
CA LEU A 26 -13.82 3.13 -5.11
C LEU A 26 -14.58 3.22 -6.44
N GLU A 27 -15.57 2.34 -6.65
CA GLU A 27 -16.42 2.45 -7.83
C GLU A 27 -17.04 3.87 -7.80
N PRO A 28 -16.73 4.73 -8.80
CA PRO A 28 -17.30 6.05 -8.82
C PRO A 28 -18.80 5.92 -8.92
N ASN A 29 -19.51 6.75 -8.16
CA ASN A 29 -20.92 7.01 -8.42
C ASN A 29 -21.08 7.38 -9.92
N ALA A 30 -22.21 7.07 -10.53
CA ALA A 30 -22.48 7.21 -11.98
C ALA A 30 -22.23 8.63 -12.59
N ASP A 31 -21.84 9.62 -11.78
CA ASP A 31 -21.55 10.99 -12.16
C ASP A 31 -20.06 11.28 -12.48
N GLY A 32 -19.14 10.30 -12.44
CA GLY A 32 -17.83 10.36 -13.11
C GLY A 32 -16.88 11.51 -12.68
N GLY A 33 -17.12 12.12 -11.52
CA GLY A 33 -16.29 13.19 -10.96
C GLY A 33 -15.28 12.67 -9.96
N ARG A 34 -14.11 13.33 -9.89
CA ARG A 34 -13.14 13.23 -8.79
C ARG A 34 -13.86 13.02 -7.46
N ASN A 35 -13.46 12.00 -6.70
CA ASN A 35 -14.05 11.70 -5.41
C ASN A 35 -13.94 12.96 -4.51
N PRO A 36 -15.05 13.60 -4.11
CA PRO A 36 -15.00 14.53 -2.98
C PRO A 36 -14.48 13.73 -1.77
N GLU A 37 -13.82 14.38 -0.80
CA GLU A 37 -13.43 13.75 0.48
C GLU A 37 -14.67 13.14 1.16
N ALA A 38 -14.98 11.88 0.81
CA ALA A 38 -16.21 11.23 1.21
C ALA A 38 -16.07 10.78 2.66
N ARG A 39 -17.09 11.03 3.48
CA ARG A 39 -17.08 10.63 4.88
C ARG A 39 -18.47 10.43 5.45
N TRP A 40 -18.56 9.61 6.49
CA TRP A 40 -19.75 9.50 7.31
C TRP A 40 -19.97 10.79 8.10
N ARG A 41 -21.22 11.30 8.14
CA ARG A 41 -21.57 12.51 8.91
C ARG A 41 -21.61 12.29 10.42
N ARG A 42 -21.94 11.07 10.84
CA ARG A 42 -22.11 10.69 12.24
C ARG A 42 -20.97 9.74 12.59
N GLY A 43 -20.47 9.83 13.82
CA GLY A 43 -19.48 8.88 14.33
C GLY A 43 -20.04 7.46 14.44
N GLN A 44 -21.37 7.29 14.50
CA GLN A 44 -22.01 5.98 14.52
C GLN A 44 -22.24 5.45 13.10
N ILE A 45 -21.52 4.38 12.75
CA ILE A 45 -21.50 3.81 11.39
C ILE A 45 -22.16 2.43 11.42
N PRO A 46 -23.38 2.26 10.88
CA PRO A 46 -24.03 0.95 10.83
C PRO A 46 -23.32 0.05 9.82
N ILE A 47 -23.02 -1.18 10.24
CA ILE A 47 -22.42 -2.21 9.39
C ILE A 47 -23.08 -3.57 9.66
N VAL A 48 -23.44 -4.26 8.60
CA VAL A 48 -24.13 -5.55 8.64
C VAL A 48 -23.20 -6.61 8.08
N PHE A 49 -22.91 -7.66 8.86
CA PHE A 49 -22.16 -8.81 8.37
C PHE A 49 -23.10 -9.93 7.94
N SER A 50 -22.87 -10.45 6.74
CA SER A 50 -23.62 -11.58 6.20
C SER A 50 -23.21 -12.87 6.90
N THR A 51 -24.17 -13.73 7.24
CA THR A 51 -23.89 -15.10 7.73
C THR A 51 -23.12 -15.94 6.72
N SER A 52 -23.02 -15.52 5.45
CA SER A 52 -22.15 -16.15 4.43
C SER A 52 -20.68 -16.23 4.84
N LEU A 53 -20.19 -15.29 5.67
CA LEU A 53 -18.81 -15.27 6.19
C LEU A 53 -18.51 -16.41 7.17
N LEU A 54 -19.54 -17.02 7.74
CA LEU A 54 -19.43 -18.10 8.73
C LEU A 54 -19.79 -19.47 8.13
N LYS A 55 -20.23 -19.54 6.87
CA LYS A 55 -20.65 -20.80 6.25
C LYS A 55 -19.45 -21.69 5.96
N THR A 56 -19.58 -22.96 6.32
CA THR A 56 -18.65 -24.03 5.90
C THR A 56 -18.63 -24.12 4.38
N GLY A 57 -17.45 -24.21 3.79
CA GLY A 57 -17.28 -24.22 2.32
C GLY A 57 -17.36 -22.85 1.67
N SER A 58 -17.40 -21.77 2.46
CA SER A 58 -16.97 -20.45 1.98
C SER A 58 -15.49 -20.49 1.57
N SER A 59 -15.03 -19.46 0.87
CA SER A 59 -13.62 -19.33 0.47
C SER A 59 -12.70 -18.92 1.64
N ILE A 60 -13.21 -19.01 2.87
CA ILE A 60 -12.47 -18.82 4.12
C ILE A 60 -12.13 -20.19 4.70
N ARG A 61 -10.86 -20.41 5.08
CA ARG A 61 -10.43 -21.70 5.64
C ARG A 61 -11.19 -22.05 6.94
N PRO A 62 -11.56 -23.32 7.18
CA PRO A 62 -12.39 -23.74 8.32
C PRO A 62 -11.93 -23.33 9.73
N ASP A 63 -10.62 -23.16 9.95
CA ASP A 63 -10.04 -22.82 11.25
C ASP A 63 -9.75 -21.32 11.42
N SER A 64 -10.26 -20.48 10.50
CA SER A 64 -10.04 -19.04 10.56
C SER A 64 -10.91 -18.39 11.65
N ASP A 65 -10.32 -17.48 12.43
CA ASP A 65 -11.00 -16.65 13.43
C ASP A 65 -11.73 -15.48 12.74
N VAL A 66 -12.81 -15.79 12.01
CA VAL A 66 -13.56 -14.78 11.23
C VAL A 66 -14.11 -13.68 12.11
N GLN A 67 -14.73 -14.04 13.24
CA GLN A 67 -15.35 -13.07 14.14
C GLN A 67 -14.31 -12.19 14.83
N GLY A 68 -13.16 -12.75 15.24
CA GLY A 68 -12.08 -11.96 15.81
C GLY A 68 -11.40 -11.08 14.77
N ALA A 69 -11.24 -11.52 13.52
CA ALA A 69 -10.71 -10.70 12.42
C ALA A 69 -11.63 -9.50 12.14
N ILE A 70 -12.95 -9.72 12.08
CA ILE A 70 -13.95 -8.64 11.96
C ILE A 70 -13.84 -7.65 13.11
N ARG A 71 -13.81 -8.13 14.36
CA ARG A 71 -13.75 -7.24 15.53
C ARG A 71 -12.47 -6.40 15.50
N ARG A 72 -11.30 -7.04 15.30
CA ARG A 72 -10.01 -6.35 15.29
C ARG A 72 -9.88 -5.34 14.16
N SER A 73 -10.44 -5.64 12.97
CA SER A 73 -10.38 -4.71 11.85
C SER A 73 -11.20 -3.44 12.09
N LEU A 74 -12.35 -3.54 12.77
CA LEU A 74 -13.15 -2.39 13.21
C LEU A 74 -12.42 -1.60 14.32
N GLU A 75 -11.93 -2.30 15.35
CA GLU A 75 -11.19 -1.71 16.48
C GLU A 75 -9.95 -0.92 16.00
N THR A 76 -9.27 -1.38 14.93
CA THR A 76 -8.13 -0.68 14.33
C THR A 76 -8.49 0.74 13.88
N TRP A 77 -9.67 0.95 13.29
CA TRP A 77 -10.11 2.27 12.83
C TRP A 77 -10.75 3.11 13.95
N GLU A 78 -11.51 2.49 14.86
CA GLU A 78 -12.05 3.16 16.06
C GLU A 78 -10.93 3.69 16.97
N ALA A 79 -9.80 3.00 17.03
CA ALA A 79 -8.63 3.47 17.78
C ALA A 79 -7.92 4.68 17.12
N ALA A 80 -8.15 4.90 15.82
CA ALA A 80 -7.48 5.96 15.05
C ALA A 80 -8.22 7.31 15.10
N VAL A 81 -9.56 7.26 15.13
CA VAL A 81 -10.47 8.42 15.04
C VAL A 81 -11.74 8.19 15.85
N ASP A 82 -12.45 9.28 16.18
CA ASP A 82 -13.67 9.26 17.01
C ASP A 82 -14.91 8.77 16.21
N ILE A 83 -14.91 7.47 15.91
CA ILE A 83 -16.01 6.73 15.28
C ILE A 83 -16.36 5.47 16.10
N GLU A 84 -17.56 4.95 15.88
CA GLU A 84 -18.09 3.75 16.51
C GLU A 84 -18.89 2.95 15.47
N PHE A 85 -18.54 1.68 15.27
CA PHE A 85 -19.27 0.80 14.38
C PHE A 85 -20.45 0.14 15.11
N GLN A 86 -21.64 0.30 14.54
CA GLN A 86 -22.85 -0.39 15.00
C GLN A 86 -23.01 -1.69 14.23
N VAL A 87 -22.42 -2.75 14.79
CA VAL A 87 -22.35 -4.07 14.18
C VAL A 87 -23.66 -4.85 14.35
N SER A 88 -24.15 -5.43 13.26
CA SER A 88 -25.23 -6.43 13.30
C SER A 88 -24.97 -7.54 12.28
N TRP A 89 -25.72 -8.64 12.40
CA TRP A 89 -25.61 -9.81 11.52
C TRP A 89 -26.94 -10.08 10.82
N SER A 90 -26.90 -10.55 9.57
CA SER A 90 -28.10 -10.95 8.83
C SER A 90 -27.83 -12.05 7.81
N ASP A 91 -28.90 -12.68 7.31
CA ASP A 91 -28.84 -13.62 6.19
C ASP A 91 -28.84 -12.92 4.81
N LYS A 92 -28.79 -11.58 4.77
CA LYS A 92 -28.66 -10.84 3.51
C LYS A 92 -27.34 -11.21 2.85
N THR A 93 -27.38 -11.47 1.55
CA THR A 93 -26.21 -11.91 0.78
C THR A 93 -25.80 -10.93 -0.30
N ALA A 94 -26.75 -10.19 -0.87
CA ALA A 94 -26.53 -9.27 -1.99
C ALA A 94 -26.16 -7.88 -1.51
N ILE A 95 -25.11 -7.32 -2.11
CA ILE A 95 -24.83 -5.89 -2.04
C ILE A 95 -25.90 -5.08 -2.77
N SER A 96 -25.93 -3.79 -2.49
CA SER A 96 -26.82 -2.87 -3.15
C SER A 96 -26.56 -2.76 -4.64
N PRO A 97 -27.60 -2.56 -5.46
CA PRO A 97 -27.45 -2.40 -6.90
C PRO A 97 -26.62 -1.15 -7.25
N THR A 98 -26.07 -1.13 -8.46
CA THR A 98 -25.45 0.10 -8.99
C THR A 98 -26.51 1.18 -9.18
N GLY A 99 -26.15 2.44 -8.91
CA GLY A 99 -27.07 3.56 -9.01
C GLY A 99 -26.73 4.69 -8.04
N GLY A 100 -27.55 5.75 -8.03
CA GLY A 100 -27.30 6.94 -7.21
C GLY A 100 -27.58 6.76 -5.70
N SER A 101 -28.15 5.63 -5.29
CA SER A 101 -28.44 5.30 -3.90
C SER A 101 -28.44 3.78 -3.69
N GLY A 102 -27.89 3.33 -2.57
CA GLY A 102 -27.99 1.94 -2.14
C GLY A 102 -29.33 1.62 -1.47
N ASP A 103 -29.43 0.44 -0.86
CA ASP A 103 -30.65 -0.09 -0.24
C ASP A 103 -30.82 0.23 1.26
N GLY A 104 -29.92 1.04 1.81
CA GLY A 104 -29.87 1.48 3.19
C GLY A 104 -29.08 0.55 4.11
N ILE A 105 -28.38 -0.47 3.59
CA ILE A 105 -27.64 -1.45 4.38
C ILE A 105 -26.21 -1.56 3.90
N SER A 106 -25.25 -1.12 4.72
CA SER A 106 -23.83 -1.35 4.51
C SER A 106 -23.48 -2.82 4.79
N LEU A 107 -23.46 -3.68 3.77
CA LEU A 107 -23.29 -5.13 3.90
C LEU A 107 -21.84 -5.58 3.66
N VAL A 108 -21.31 -6.43 4.54
CA VAL A 108 -20.09 -7.21 4.30
C VAL A 108 -20.47 -8.66 3.97
N THR A 109 -20.04 -9.18 2.82
CA THR A 109 -20.46 -10.50 2.32
C THR A 109 -19.35 -11.20 1.54
N ILE A 110 -19.42 -12.53 1.48
CA ILE A 110 -18.63 -13.39 0.58
C ILE A 110 -19.53 -14.31 -0.26
N ALA A 111 -20.84 -14.06 -0.28
CA ALA A 111 -21.79 -14.94 -0.95
C ALA A 111 -21.53 -14.99 -2.47
N PRO A 112 -21.35 -16.18 -3.07
CA PRO A 112 -21.04 -16.33 -4.50
C PRO A 112 -22.33 -16.27 -5.36
N ILE A 113 -23.03 -15.15 -5.31
CA ILE A 113 -24.24 -14.88 -6.11
C ILE A 113 -23.92 -13.90 -7.23
N ALA A 114 -24.73 -13.92 -8.31
CA ALA A 114 -24.46 -13.14 -9.52
C ALA A 114 -24.19 -11.66 -9.25
N GLU A 115 -24.98 -11.04 -8.37
CA GLU A 115 -24.88 -9.63 -7.97
C GLU A 115 -23.51 -9.29 -7.40
N ASN A 116 -22.98 -10.15 -6.51
CA ASN A 116 -21.68 -9.96 -5.89
C ASN A 116 -20.53 -10.32 -6.84
N LEU A 117 -20.75 -11.23 -7.78
CA LEU A 117 -19.70 -11.65 -8.73
C LEU A 117 -19.48 -10.61 -9.84
N LEU A 118 -20.52 -9.84 -10.20
CA LEU A 118 -20.45 -8.81 -11.23
C LEU A 118 -19.42 -7.73 -10.93
N VAL A 119 -19.16 -7.42 -9.65
CA VAL A 119 -18.16 -6.40 -9.27
C VAL A 119 -16.73 -6.82 -9.60
N PHE A 120 -16.48 -8.11 -9.86
CA PHE A 120 -15.16 -8.64 -10.20
C PHE A 120 -15.01 -8.98 -11.69
N SER A 121 -15.95 -8.58 -12.55
CA SER A 121 -15.94 -8.96 -13.96
C SER A 121 -14.62 -8.57 -14.66
N GLY A 122 -13.88 -9.56 -15.16
CA GLY A 122 -12.60 -9.36 -15.86
C GLY A 122 -11.34 -9.45 -14.98
N GLU A 123 -11.48 -9.40 -13.65
CA GLU A 123 -10.33 -9.28 -12.72
C GLU A 123 -10.43 -10.25 -11.51
N ALA A 124 -11.37 -11.20 -11.56
CA ALA A 124 -11.68 -12.13 -10.47
C ALA A 124 -10.48 -12.93 -9.91
N SER A 125 -9.44 -13.18 -10.69
CA SER A 125 -8.25 -13.90 -10.23
C SER A 125 -7.24 -13.03 -9.47
N GLU A 126 -7.38 -11.70 -9.53
CA GLU A 126 -6.35 -10.73 -9.12
C GLU A 126 -6.81 -9.75 -8.05
N ILE A 127 -8.01 -9.88 -7.49
CA ILE A 127 -8.55 -8.94 -6.49
C ILE A 127 -9.01 -9.72 -5.26
N ALA A 128 -8.65 -9.28 -4.06
CA ALA A 128 -9.09 -9.88 -2.81
C ALA A 128 -10.53 -9.48 -2.46
N ALA A 129 -10.88 -8.20 -2.55
CA ALA A 129 -12.21 -7.70 -2.21
C ALA A 129 -12.52 -6.40 -2.96
N ARG A 130 -13.76 -5.93 -2.86
CA ARG A 130 -14.18 -4.62 -3.37
C ARG A 130 -15.12 -3.95 -2.40
N THR A 131 -14.98 -2.63 -2.30
CA THR A 131 -15.89 -1.77 -1.56
C THR A 131 -16.64 -0.84 -2.50
N ARG A 132 -17.97 -0.82 -2.38
CA ARG A 132 -18.86 0.14 -3.07
C ARG A 132 -19.36 1.15 -2.06
N VAL A 133 -19.19 2.43 -2.32
CA VAL A 133 -19.60 3.52 -1.41
C VAL A 133 -20.63 4.41 -2.08
N PHE A 134 -21.73 4.66 -1.39
CA PHE A 134 -22.78 5.58 -1.81
C PHE A 134 -22.68 6.87 -1.01
N TYR A 135 -22.52 7.99 -1.71
CA TYR A 135 -22.43 9.32 -1.10
C TYR A 135 -23.14 10.37 -1.93
N ASN A 136 -23.60 11.44 -1.25
CA ASN A 136 -24.25 12.56 -1.92
C ASN A 136 -23.24 13.59 -2.47
N ARG A 137 -23.72 14.61 -3.21
CA ARG A 137 -22.86 15.65 -3.81
C ARG A 137 -21.98 16.44 -2.83
N ARG A 138 -22.22 16.33 -1.52
CA ARG A 138 -21.41 16.97 -0.46
C ARG A 138 -20.34 16.03 0.10
N GLY A 139 -20.17 14.83 -0.45
CA GLY A 139 -19.25 13.81 0.05
C GLY A 139 -19.78 13.09 1.30
N GLU A 140 -21.08 13.11 1.56
CA GLU A 140 -21.63 12.47 2.76
C GLU A 140 -22.00 11.03 2.42
N ILE A 141 -21.29 10.08 3.03
CA ILE A 141 -21.55 8.66 2.87
C ILE A 141 -22.87 8.31 3.56
N SER A 142 -23.72 7.60 2.83
CA SER A 142 -24.97 7.04 3.34
C SER A 142 -24.91 5.52 3.53
N GLU A 143 -24.05 4.84 2.77
CA GLU A 143 -23.98 3.38 2.72
C GLU A 143 -22.65 2.94 2.11
N ALA A 144 -22.13 1.79 2.53
CA ALA A 144 -21.01 1.14 1.87
C ALA A 144 -21.08 -0.38 1.99
N ASP A 145 -20.95 -1.08 0.86
CA ASP A 145 -20.92 -2.53 0.79
C ASP A 145 -19.50 -3.04 0.56
N ILE A 146 -19.14 -4.14 1.21
CA ILE A 146 -17.87 -4.84 1.03
C ILE A 146 -18.15 -6.27 0.55
N VAL A 147 -17.59 -6.62 -0.60
CA VAL A 147 -17.60 -7.99 -1.12
C VAL A 147 -16.22 -8.58 -1.04
N LEU A 148 -16.04 -9.62 -0.23
CA LEU A 148 -14.87 -10.48 -0.33
C LEU A 148 -15.02 -11.37 -1.56
N ASN A 149 -13.97 -11.45 -2.38
CA ASN A 149 -14.01 -12.19 -3.62
C ASN A 149 -14.07 -13.71 -3.36
N PRO A 150 -15.18 -14.39 -3.67
CA PRO A 150 -15.32 -15.82 -3.40
C PRO A 150 -14.42 -16.70 -4.31
N TYR A 151 -13.76 -16.14 -5.32
CA TYR A 151 -12.76 -16.86 -6.10
C TYR A 151 -11.36 -16.88 -5.45
N GLN A 152 -11.17 -16.15 -4.35
CA GLN A 152 -9.92 -16.11 -3.59
C GLN A 152 -10.07 -16.87 -2.28
N GLN A 153 -8.96 -17.44 -1.80
CA GLN A 153 -8.91 -18.10 -0.50
C GLN A 153 -8.44 -17.14 0.59
N PHE A 154 -9.11 -17.17 1.74
CA PHE A 154 -8.78 -16.35 2.91
C PHE A 154 -8.41 -17.21 4.12
N SER A 155 -7.57 -16.66 4.99
CA SER A 155 -7.24 -17.22 6.29
C SER A 155 -6.95 -16.13 7.31
N THR A 156 -6.85 -16.48 8.59
CA THR A 156 -6.41 -15.56 9.66
C THR A 156 -5.13 -16.04 10.35
N ASP A 157 -4.56 -17.17 9.90
CA ASP A 157 -3.47 -17.90 10.53
C ASP A 157 -2.16 -17.87 9.71
N GLY A 158 -2.16 -17.15 8.58
CA GLY A 158 -1.00 -17.05 7.71
C GLY A 158 -0.85 -18.23 6.74
N ALA A 159 -1.91 -19.03 6.52
CA ALA A 159 -1.86 -20.16 5.60
C ALA A 159 -1.40 -19.74 4.19
N ILE A 160 -0.32 -20.36 3.71
CA ILE A 160 0.29 -20.06 2.42
C ILE A 160 -0.73 -20.11 1.27
N GLY A 161 -0.66 -19.14 0.37
CA GLY A 161 -1.51 -19.02 -0.81
C GLY A 161 -2.88 -18.39 -0.56
N THR A 162 -3.17 -17.95 0.66
CA THR A 162 -4.40 -17.21 1.01
C THR A 162 -4.14 -15.72 1.20
N PHE A 163 -5.17 -14.90 1.04
CA PHE A 163 -5.16 -13.56 1.62
C PHE A 163 -5.40 -13.63 3.12
N ASP A 164 -4.80 -12.70 3.86
CA ASP A 164 -5.12 -12.51 5.26
C ASP A 164 -6.44 -11.76 5.41
N LEU A 165 -7.46 -12.42 5.99
CA LEU A 165 -8.82 -11.89 6.11
C LEU A 165 -8.86 -10.59 6.93
N GLU A 166 -8.10 -10.52 8.02
CA GLU A 166 -8.05 -9.33 8.86
C GLU A 166 -7.44 -8.15 8.10
N SER A 167 -6.27 -8.35 7.47
CA SER A 167 -5.66 -7.34 6.60
C SER A 167 -6.60 -6.86 5.48
N THR A 168 -7.29 -7.78 4.80
CA THR A 168 -8.25 -7.41 3.75
C THR A 168 -9.41 -6.59 4.32
N LEU A 169 -9.97 -7.00 5.47
CA LEU A 169 -11.05 -6.24 6.09
C LEU A 169 -10.58 -4.85 6.56
N VAL A 170 -9.38 -4.71 7.13
CA VAL A 170 -8.86 -3.38 7.52
C VAL A 170 -8.79 -2.46 6.29
N HIS A 171 -8.29 -2.95 5.16
CA HIS A 171 -8.23 -2.20 3.90
C HIS A 171 -9.62 -1.79 3.40
N GLU A 172 -10.54 -2.74 3.25
CA GLU A 172 -11.88 -2.47 2.73
C GLU A 172 -12.69 -1.56 3.67
N ILE A 173 -12.50 -1.68 5.00
CA ILE A 173 -13.11 -0.76 5.96
C ILE A 173 -12.54 0.66 5.79
N GLY A 174 -11.28 0.81 5.42
CA GLY A 174 -10.71 2.11 5.06
C GLY A 174 -11.45 2.76 3.88
N HIS A 175 -11.78 1.99 2.84
CA HIS A 175 -12.65 2.45 1.74
C HIS A 175 -14.06 2.78 2.21
N LEU A 176 -14.66 1.96 3.07
CA LEU A 176 -15.97 2.22 3.69
C LEU A 176 -15.97 3.54 4.46
N LEU A 177 -14.84 3.91 5.06
CA LEU A 177 -14.65 5.19 5.75
C LEU A 177 -14.33 6.36 4.79
N GLY A 178 -14.12 6.09 3.51
CA GLY A 178 -13.92 7.09 2.46
C GLY A 178 -12.46 7.37 2.10
N LEU A 179 -11.52 6.53 2.54
CA LEU A 179 -10.14 6.60 2.08
C LEU A 179 -10.00 6.03 0.67
N ASP A 180 -9.28 6.73 -0.20
CA ASP A 180 -8.78 6.16 -1.45
C ASP A 180 -7.47 5.38 -1.21
N HIS A 181 -6.96 4.70 -2.24
CA HIS A 181 -5.66 4.04 -2.16
C HIS A 181 -4.52 5.01 -1.82
N SER A 182 -3.58 4.51 -1.01
CA SER A 182 -2.29 5.13 -0.76
C SER A 182 -1.32 4.78 -1.89
N PRO A 183 -0.48 5.72 -2.37
CA PRO A 183 0.59 5.41 -3.31
C PRO A 183 1.80 4.72 -2.65
N LEU A 184 1.83 4.58 -1.31
CA LEU A 184 2.93 3.95 -0.59
C LEU A 184 2.76 2.43 -0.56
N ALA A 185 3.81 1.67 -0.89
CA ALA A 185 3.75 0.22 -1.00
C ALA A 185 3.52 -0.51 0.34
N GLY A 186 3.84 0.13 1.46
CA GLY A 186 3.72 -0.43 2.81
C GLY A 186 2.46 -0.01 3.55
N ALA A 187 1.65 0.88 2.97
CA ALA A 187 0.43 1.37 3.59
C ALA A 187 -0.63 0.28 3.58
N THR A 188 -1.49 0.26 4.61
CA THR A 188 -2.64 -0.65 4.63
C THR A 188 -3.57 -0.35 3.47
N MET A 189 -3.73 0.93 3.12
CA MET A 189 -4.51 1.37 1.96
C MET A 189 -3.75 1.24 0.62
N ASN A 190 -2.65 0.50 0.50
CA ASN A 190 -2.00 0.29 -0.79
C ASN A 190 -2.89 -0.52 -1.74
N GLU A 191 -2.89 -0.18 -3.04
CA GLU A 191 -3.62 -0.94 -4.06
C GLU A 191 -3.13 -2.39 -4.21
N PHE A 192 -1.93 -2.78 -3.77
CA PHE A 192 -1.46 -4.16 -3.86
C PHE A 192 -1.54 -4.88 -2.54
N GLN A 193 -2.29 -5.97 -2.51
CA GLN A 193 -2.31 -6.88 -1.38
C GLN A 193 -1.51 -8.15 -1.68
N GLY A 194 -0.66 -8.53 -0.73
CA GLY A 194 0.11 -9.76 -0.78
C GLY A 194 -0.65 -10.95 -0.21
N LYS A 195 -0.49 -12.12 -0.81
CA LYS A 195 -0.90 -13.39 -0.20
C LYS A 195 0.10 -13.81 0.89
N ASN A 196 -0.39 -14.58 1.85
CA ASN A 196 0.45 -15.31 2.77
C ASN A 196 1.41 -16.24 2.00
N GLY A 197 2.68 -16.25 2.39
CA GLY A 197 3.76 -16.99 1.74
C GLY A 197 4.62 -16.17 0.79
N ILE A 198 4.26 -14.91 0.49
CA ILE A 198 5.19 -13.99 -0.19
C ILE A 198 6.41 -13.79 0.70
N PHE A 199 7.60 -13.93 0.11
CA PHE A 199 8.88 -13.93 0.83
C PHE A 199 8.97 -15.00 1.94
N ASN A 200 8.20 -16.08 1.82
CA ASN A 200 8.06 -17.12 2.86
C ASN A 200 7.56 -16.57 4.21
N LEU A 201 6.77 -15.49 4.20
CA LEU A 201 6.19 -14.89 5.40
C LEU A 201 4.67 -14.91 5.39
N ALA A 202 4.09 -14.90 6.58
CA ALA A 202 2.70 -14.49 6.73
C ALA A 202 2.58 -12.98 6.47
N ASN A 203 1.58 -12.56 5.71
CA ASN A 203 1.40 -11.17 5.33
C ASN A 203 0.49 -10.42 6.33
N PHE A 204 0.99 -10.28 7.56
CA PHE A 204 0.25 -9.64 8.67
C PHE A 204 0.52 -8.13 8.80
N SER A 205 1.52 -7.58 8.10
CA SER A 205 1.83 -6.14 8.16
C SER A 205 0.61 -5.24 7.93
N PRO A 206 -0.26 -5.51 6.93
CA PRO A 206 -1.41 -4.65 6.67
C PRO A 206 -2.57 -4.81 7.68
N ARG A 207 -2.39 -5.53 8.79
CA ARG A 207 -3.32 -5.47 9.93
C ARG A 207 -3.16 -4.19 10.74
N THR A 208 -2.02 -3.51 10.61
CA THR A 208 -1.69 -2.28 11.34
C THR A 208 -1.58 -1.09 10.41
N LEU A 209 -2.26 0.01 10.75
CA LEU A 209 -2.24 1.24 9.97
C LEU A 209 -0.85 1.86 9.92
N SER A 210 -0.45 2.30 8.72
CA SER A 210 0.75 3.10 8.55
C SER A 210 0.51 4.56 8.98
N LEU A 211 1.57 5.36 9.05
CA LEU A 211 1.41 6.79 9.35
C LEU A 211 0.60 7.52 8.27
N ASP A 212 0.68 7.07 7.02
CA ASP A 212 -0.11 7.62 5.92
C ASP A 212 -1.60 7.37 6.15
N ASP A 213 -1.96 6.11 6.44
CA ASP A 213 -3.35 5.72 6.74
C ASP A 213 -3.90 6.54 7.93
N LEU A 214 -3.13 6.64 9.02
CA LEU A 214 -3.50 7.40 10.22
C LEU A 214 -3.65 8.91 9.96
N THR A 215 -2.75 9.50 9.17
CA THR A 215 -2.78 10.93 8.83
C THR A 215 -4.01 11.24 7.98
N ARG A 216 -4.28 10.39 6.98
CA ARG A 216 -5.40 10.57 6.03
C ARG A 216 -6.76 10.36 6.70
N ILE A 217 -6.91 9.35 7.57
CA ILE A 217 -8.19 9.15 8.26
C ILE A 217 -8.51 10.27 9.25
N ARG A 218 -7.51 10.80 9.97
CA ARG A 218 -7.68 11.96 10.87
C ARG A 218 -8.05 13.24 10.12
N SER A 219 -7.59 13.38 8.88
CA SER A 219 -8.04 14.47 8.01
C SER A 219 -9.53 14.37 7.67
N LEU A 220 -10.06 13.16 7.43
CA LEU A 220 -11.48 12.93 7.12
C LEU A 220 -12.37 13.08 8.35
N TYR A 221 -11.93 12.55 9.49
CA TYR A 221 -12.64 12.52 10.77
C TYR A 221 -11.86 13.29 11.84
N PRO A 222 -11.74 14.63 11.73
CA PRO A 222 -11.07 15.42 12.74
C PRO A 222 -11.86 15.36 14.05
N SER A 223 -11.19 15.05 15.16
CA SER A 223 -11.83 15.13 16.47
C SER A 223 -12.03 16.58 16.88
N SER A 224 -13.05 16.86 17.70
CA SER A 224 -13.27 18.21 18.25
C SER A 224 -12.14 18.70 19.16
N ALA A 225 -11.23 17.79 19.55
CA ALA A 225 -10.03 18.08 20.33
C ALA A 225 -8.77 18.28 19.47
N ASP A 226 -8.86 18.11 18.14
CA ASP A 226 -7.72 18.20 17.22
C ASP A 226 -7.36 19.65 16.87
N ASP A 227 -6.91 20.37 17.91
CA ASP A 227 -5.84 21.35 17.76
C ASP A 227 -4.49 20.60 17.76
N CYS A 228 -4.38 19.38 17.20
CA CYS A 228 -3.12 18.63 17.16
C CYS A 228 -2.28 19.02 15.94
N CYS A 229 -2.96 19.34 14.84
CA CYS A 229 -2.45 19.01 13.54
C CYS A 229 -2.41 20.21 12.61
N GLY A 230 -1.33 20.32 11.82
CA GLY A 230 -1.19 21.27 10.74
C GLY A 230 -1.54 20.66 9.40
N SER A 231 -1.42 21.47 8.36
CA SER A 231 -1.62 21.05 6.97
C SER A 231 -0.62 21.70 6.03
N VAL A 232 -0.53 21.16 4.82
CA VAL A 232 0.22 21.71 3.69
C VAL A 232 -0.74 21.90 2.54
N ASP A 233 -0.82 23.12 2.04
CA ASP A 233 -1.43 23.41 0.74
C ASP A 233 -0.32 23.73 -0.25
N GLY A 234 -0.10 22.80 -1.17
CA GLY A 234 1.05 22.77 -2.04
C GLY A 234 0.71 22.99 -3.51
N ARG A 235 1.64 23.59 -4.26
CA ARG A 235 1.56 23.65 -5.73
C ARG A 235 2.91 23.38 -6.37
N ILE A 236 2.97 22.33 -7.19
CA ILE A 236 4.16 21.95 -7.96
C ILE A 236 3.94 22.31 -9.42
N ALA A 237 4.67 23.31 -9.92
CA ALA A 237 4.62 23.69 -11.32
C ALA A 237 5.55 22.78 -12.15
N PRO A 238 5.02 21.99 -13.10
CA PRO A 238 5.85 21.11 -13.92
C PRO A 238 6.77 21.91 -14.85
N ALA A 239 7.97 21.40 -15.11
CA ALA A 239 9.05 22.09 -15.81
C ALA A 239 8.74 22.50 -17.26
N SER A 240 7.84 21.81 -17.95
CA SER A 240 7.77 21.81 -19.43
C SER A 240 6.36 21.96 -20.02
N GLY A 241 5.42 22.62 -19.33
CA GLY A 241 4.09 22.89 -19.89
C GLY A 241 3.24 21.65 -20.21
N ARG A 242 3.77 20.44 -20.01
CA ARG A 242 3.05 19.16 -19.97
C ARG A 242 2.30 19.06 -18.63
N GLY A 243 1.34 19.97 -18.42
CA GLY A 243 0.28 19.73 -17.44
C GLY A 243 -0.55 18.54 -17.91
N GLY A 244 -0.87 17.61 -17.02
CA GLY A 244 -1.80 16.52 -17.34
C GLY A 244 -1.56 15.19 -16.66
N LYS A 245 -0.42 14.94 -16.02
CA LYS A 245 -0.20 13.73 -15.22
C LYS A 245 0.01 14.08 -13.75
N SER A 246 -0.71 13.37 -12.87
CA SER A 246 -0.56 13.49 -11.43
C SER A 246 0.84 13.02 -11.01
N LEU A 247 1.50 13.81 -10.17
CA LEU A 247 2.79 13.49 -9.57
C LEU A 247 2.55 12.85 -8.20
N SER A 248 3.44 11.97 -7.75
CA SER A 248 3.41 11.48 -6.37
C SER A 248 4.28 12.38 -5.50
N VAL A 249 3.72 12.91 -4.42
CA VAL A 249 4.40 13.72 -3.41
C VAL A 249 4.30 12.98 -2.09
N TRP A 250 5.38 12.96 -1.31
CA TRP A 250 5.33 12.43 0.05
C TRP A 250 6.24 13.22 0.99
N LEU A 251 5.95 13.07 2.27
CA LEU A 251 6.66 13.71 3.36
C LEU A 251 7.39 12.65 4.19
N GLU A 252 8.66 12.90 4.46
CA GLU A 252 9.47 12.07 5.35
C GLU A 252 9.98 12.89 6.54
N GLU A 253 10.12 12.23 7.69
CA GLU A 253 10.87 12.75 8.84
C GLU A 253 12.36 12.83 8.47
N PRO A 254 13.02 14.00 8.48
CA PRO A 254 14.40 14.12 8.02
C PRO A 254 15.41 13.37 8.91
N GLU A 255 15.11 13.19 10.19
CA GLU A 255 15.99 12.50 11.15
C GLU A 255 15.95 10.98 10.99
N THR A 256 14.82 10.42 10.54
CA THR A 256 14.60 8.96 10.50
C THR A 256 14.46 8.42 9.08
N GLY A 257 14.09 9.25 8.11
CA GLY A 257 13.69 8.84 6.76
C GLY A 257 12.36 8.08 6.73
N ARG A 258 11.58 8.12 7.81
CA ARG A 258 10.27 7.48 7.88
C ARG A 258 9.26 8.29 7.09
N ILE A 259 8.50 7.63 6.23
CA ILE A 259 7.40 8.26 5.49
C ILE A 259 6.22 8.50 6.43
N VAL A 260 5.66 9.71 6.36
CA VAL A 260 4.55 10.14 7.21
C VAL A 260 3.24 10.12 6.43
N VAL A 261 3.26 10.60 5.19
CA VAL A 261 2.07 10.68 4.33
C VAL A 261 2.47 10.92 2.88
N ALA A 262 1.64 10.46 1.96
CA ALA A 262 1.75 10.71 0.54
C ALA A 262 0.43 11.21 -0.06
N ALA A 263 0.56 11.95 -1.15
CA ALA A 263 -0.56 12.47 -1.92
C ALA A 263 -0.21 12.46 -3.41
N ARG A 264 -1.25 12.42 -4.25
CA ARG A 264 -1.11 12.68 -5.68
C ARG A 264 -1.48 14.12 -5.97
N THR A 265 -0.69 14.80 -6.79
CA THR A 265 -1.05 16.14 -7.24
C THR A 265 -2.25 16.08 -8.18
N ALA A 266 -2.99 17.17 -8.20
CA ALA A 266 -3.95 17.43 -9.25
C ALA A 266 -3.27 17.69 -10.60
N ALA A 267 -4.04 17.62 -11.68
CA ALA A 267 -3.54 17.87 -13.03
C ALA A 267 -2.90 19.27 -13.19
N ASP A 268 -3.30 20.23 -12.36
CA ASP A 268 -2.76 21.58 -12.30
C ASP A 268 -1.55 21.73 -11.36
N GLY A 269 -1.12 20.64 -10.72
CA GLY A 269 0.00 20.57 -9.78
C GLY A 269 -0.36 20.85 -8.32
N GLY A 270 -1.61 21.19 -8.01
CA GLY A 270 -2.05 21.43 -6.63
C GLY A 270 -2.15 20.15 -5.80
N PHE A 271 -1.83 20.21 -4.52
CA PHE A 271 -2.07 19.12 -3.56
C PHE A 271 -2.38 19.70 -2.18
N SER A 272 -3.12 18.95 -1.36
CA SER A 272 -3.37 19.29 0.04
C SER A 272 -3.12 18.06 0.90
N ILE A 273 -2.41 18.24 2.00
CA ILE A 273 -2.14 17.21 3.01
C ILE A 273 -2.56 17.82 4.35
N ARG A 274 -3.41 17.12 5.11
CA ARG A 274 -3.89 17.57 6.42
C ARG A 274 -3.64 16.48 7.45
N GLY A 275 -3.86 16.80 8.73
CA GLY A 275 -3.67 15.83 9.82
C GLY A 275 -2.20 15.62 10.20
N LEU A 276 -1.30 16.51 9.77
CA LEU A 276 0.13 16.40 10.06
C LEU A 276 0.42 16.84 11.49
N THR A 277 1.23 16.07 12.21
CA THR A 277 1.76 16.54 13.50
C THR A 277 2.73 17.70 13.29
N ALA A 278 2.95 18.51 14.33
CA ALA A 278 3.91 19.62 14.24
C ALA A 278 5.35 19.07 14.19
N GLY A 279 6.14 19.57 13.25
CA GLY A 279 7.50 19.08 13.03
C GLY A 279 8.10 19.56 11.71
N THR A 280 9.32 19.10 11.44
CA THR A 280 10.01 19.29 10.16
C THR A 280 9.75 18.08 9.27
N TYR A 281 9.47 18.31 7.99
CA TYR A 281 9.35 17.23 7.01
C TYR A 281 10.12 17.54 5.74
N SER A 282 10.82 16.55 5.21
CA SER A 282 11.41 16.61 3.87
C SER A 282 10.35 16.30 2.82
N VAL A 283 10.19 17.18 1.83
CA VAL A 283 9.26 16.99 0.72
C VAL A 283 9.95 16.26 -0.42
N TYR A 284 9.36 15.16 -0.87
CA TYR A 284 9.84 14.40 -2.02
C TYR A 284 8.79 14.36 -3.13
N LEU A 285 9.26 14.09 -4.35
CA LEU A 285 8.47 14.07 -5.56
C LEU A 285 8.94 12.95 -6.48
N GLN A 286 7.97 12.29 -7.13
CA GLN A 286 8.18 11.34 -8.21
C GLN A 286 7.31 11.75 -9.41
N ASP A 287 7.95 11.99 -10.56
CA ASP A 287 7.28 12.11 -11.85
C ASP A 287 7.19 10.72 -12.50
N PRO A 288 6.00 10.17 -12.80
CA PRO A 288 5.89 8.88 -13.46
C PRO A 288 6.62 8.77 -14.81
N ALA A 289 6.86 9.90 -15.49
CA ALA A 289 7.56 9.96 -16.77
C ALA A 289 8.97 10.56 -16.66
N GLY A 290 9.43 10.89 -15.46
CA GLY A 290 10.69 11.57 -15.20
C GLY A 290 11.44 10.98 -14.01
N GLY A 291 12.52 11.64 -13.61
CA GLY A 291 13.22 11.35 -12.38
C GLY A 291 12.51 11.95 -11.15
N GLY A 292 12.63 11.27 -10.01
CA GLY A 292 12.23 11.82 -8.73
C GLY A 292 13.23 12.84 -8.20
N GLN A 293 12.81 13.62 -7.19
CA GLN A 293 13.61 14.65 -6.54
C GLN A 293 13.26 14.75 -5.04
N LYS A 294 14.28 14.96 -4.19
CA LYS A 294 14.08 15.66 -2.91
C LYS A 294 13.94 17.15 -3.22
N LEU A 295 12.91 17.80 -2.66
CA LEU A 295 12.68 19.22 -2.83
C LEU A 295 13.29 19.99 -1.66
N ASP A 296 12.48 20.47 -0.73
CA ASP A 296 12.92 21.24 0.44
C ASP A 296 12.36 20.61 1.73
N ASP A 297 12.88 21.07 2.86
CA ASP A 297 12.29 20.79 4.16
C ASP A 297 11.26 21.87 4.51
N ILE A 298 10.11 21.45 5.03
CA ILE A 298 9.01 22.32 5.44
C ILE A 298 8.75 22.19 6.94
N GLN A 299 8.30 23.30 7.54
CA GLN A 299 7.89 23.32 8.94
C GLN A 299 6.37 23.27 9.02
N ILE A 300 5.86 22.36 9.85
CA ILE A 300 4.44 22.21 10.15
C ILE A 300 4.21 22.67 11.57
N SER A 301 3.26 23.59 11.71
CA SER A 301 2.78 24.06 13.00
C SER A 301 1.36 23.58 13.20
N ARG A 302 1.07 23.21 14.44
CA ARG A 302 -0.26 22.88 14.94
C ARG A 302 -1.29 23.94 14.54
N GLY A 303 -2.44 23.51 14.02
CA GLY A 303 -3.57 24.37 13.66
C GLY A 303 -3.32 25.33 12.49
N LYS A 304 -2.15 25.23 11.81
CA LYS A 304 -1.77 26.12 10.72
C LYS A 304 -1.64 25.37 9.41
N THR A 305 -1.96 26.07 8.34
CA THR A 305 -1.69 25.64 6.96
C THR A 305 -0.41 26.26 6.47
N THR A 306 0.57 25.42 6.16
CA THR A 306 1.81 25.80 5.49
C THR A 306 1.54 25.86 3.99
N VAL A 307 1.72 27.03 3.38
CA VAL A 307 1.63 27.20 1.92
C VAL A 307 2.97 26.85 1.30
N TYR A 308 2.99 25.92 0.36
CA TYR A 308 4.20 25.43 -0.29
C TYR A 308 4.10 25.58 -1.82
N SER A 309 5.13 26.13 -2.46
CA SER A 309 5.18 26.18 -3.91
C SER A 309 6.58 25.95 -4.43
N LYS A 310 6.70 25.08 -5.43
CA LYS A 310 7.97 24.75 -6.06
C LYS A 310 7.80 24.61 -7.56
N LYS A 311 8.80 25.08 -8.31
CA LYS A 311 8.96 24.77 -9.73
C LYS A 311 9.97 23.64 -9.84
N THR A 312 9.60 22.56 -10.52
CA THR A 312 10.47 21.39 -10.68
C THR A 312 11.20 21.44 -12.01
N VAL A 313 12.25 20.63 -12.11
CA VAL A 313 12.93 20.30 -13.37
C VAL A 313 12.62 18.83 -13.66
N SER A 314 11.89 18.54 -14.73
CA SER A 314 11.62 17.15 -15.13
C SER A 314 12.82 16.69 -15.95
N VAL A 315 13.62 15.80 -15.38
CA VAL A 315 14.72 15.15 -16.09
C VAL A 315 14.16 13.84 -16.64
N ALA A 316 14.25 13.65 -17.95
CA ALA A 316 13.76 12.43 -18.59
C ALA A 316 14.57 11.24 -18.07
N ARG A 317 13.85 10.18 -17.68
CA ARG A 317 14.43 8.96 -17.14
C ARG A 317 14.15 7.81 -18.09
N ASN A 318 15.14 6.97 -18.38
CA ASN A 318 15.08 5.89 -19.36
C ASN A 318 15.08 4.48 -18.74
N TYR A 319 15.09 4.38 -17.42
CA TYR A 319 14.98 3.16 -16.64
C TYR A 319 13.82 3.27 -15.66
N ASP A 320 13.36 2.15 -15.10
CA ASP A 320 12.44 2.16 -13.96
C ASP A 320 12.66 0.99 -13.01
N VAL A 321 12.42 1.24 -11.72
CA VAL A 321 12.29 0.25 -10.67
C VAL A 321 10.83 0.23 -10.25
N ARG A 322 10.24 -0.96 -10.16
CA ARG A 322 8.80 -1.15 -9.89
C ARG A 322 8.53 -2.18 -8.81
N PHE A 323 9.48 -3.08 -8.60
CA PHE A 323 9.34 -4.22 -7.71
C PHE A 323 10.49 -4.25 -6.74
N ALA A 324 10.18 -4.60 -5.50
CA ALA A 324 11.14 -4.97 -4.49
C ALA A 324 10.81 -6.39 -4.01
N GLY A 325 11.81 -7.09 -3.47
CA GLY A 325 11.53 -8.38 -2.88
C GLY A 325 12.74 -9.09 -2.32
N LEU A 326 12.48 -10.28 -1.78
CA LEU A 326 13.46 -11.11 -1.10
C LEU A 326 13.42 -12.54 -1.66
N ILE A 327 14.50 -13.28 -1.41
CA ILE A 327 14.57 -14.72 -1.71
C ILE A 327 14.30 -15.03 -3.21
N GLY A 328 14.69 -14.10 -4.09
CA GLY A 328 14.46 -14.20 -5.53
C GLY A 328 13.00 -13.96 -5.97
N GLN A 329 12.08 -13.65 -5.06
CA GLN A 329 10.71 -13.23 -5.41
C GLN A 329 10.65 -11.71 -5.54
N LEU A 330 9.89 -11.22 -6.51
CA LEU A 330 9.59 -9.80 -6.71
C LEU A 330 8.10 -9.54 -6.49
N SER A 331 7.78 -8.40 -5.89
CA SER A 331 6.41 -7.96 -5.65
C SER A 331 6.28 -6.44 -5.68
N ARG A 332 5.03 -5.96 -5.78
CA ARG A 332 4.68 -4.55 -5.56
C ARG A 332 4.35 -4.25 -4.10
N VAL A 333 4.18 -5.29 -3.27
CA VAL A 333 4.02 -5.12 -1.82
C VAL A 333 5.37 -4.83 -1.18
N ALA A 334 5.35 -4.11 -0.07
CA ALA A 334 6.57 -3.79 0.66
C ALA A 334 7.28 -5.03 1.20
N VAL A 335 8.59 -4.89 1.36
CA VAL A 335 9.47 -5.87 1.98
C VAL A 335 9.56 -5.56 3.48
N PRO A 336 9.03 -6.44 4.36
CA PRO A 336 9.17 -6.22 5.79
C PRO A 336 10.60 -6.47 6.23
N LEU A 337 11.08 -5.73 7.23
CA LEU A 337 12.40 -5.84 7.81
C LEU A 337 12.29 -5.99 9.33
N ASN A 338 13.25 -6.70 9.92
CA ASN A 338 13.48 -6.65 11.36
C ASN A 338 14.78 -5.86 11.60
N GLY A 339 14.78 -4.99 12.61
CA GLY A 339 15.99 -4.28 13.02
C GLY A 339 17.12 -5.24 13.42
N GLY A 340 18.36 -4.82 13.16
CA GLY A 340 19.57 -5.56 13.51
C GLY A 340 19.86 -6.75 12.56
N ARG A 341 19.26 -6.74 11.37
CA ARG A 341 19.42 -7.80 10.37
C ARG A 341 19.86 -7.25 9.02
N THR A 342 20.46 -8.14 8.25
CA THR A 342 20.90 -7.90 6.87
C THR A 342 20.13 -8.79 5.92
N TYR A 343 19.76 -8.25 4.76
CA TYR A 343 18.94 -8.89 3.75
C TYR A 343 19.56 -8.73 2.36
N GLN A 344 19.44 -9.75 1.52
CA GLN A 344 19.67 -9.59 0.08
C GLN A 344 18.36 -9.17 -0.59
N LEU A 345 18.28 -7.89 -0.95
CA LEU A 345 17.13 -7.30 -1.62
C LEU A 345 17.27 -7.42 -3.14
N PHE A 346 16.16 -7.77 -3.79
CA PHE A 346 16.01 -7.82 -5.23
C PHE A 346 15.18 -6.61 -5.68
N LEU A 347 15.70 -5.83 -6.62
CA LEU A 347 15.03 -4.69 -7.23
C LEU A 347 14.78 -4.96 -8.71
N GLY A 348 13.52 -4.99 -9.11
CA GLY A 348 13.12 -5.31 -10.47
C GLY A 348 12.49 -4.13 -11.19
N GLY A 349 12.81 -3.99 -12.48
CA GLY A 349 12.11 -3.08 -13.38
C GLY A 349 12.73 -3.07 -14.78
N LYS A 350 12.64 -1.96 -15.51
CA LYS A 350 13.10 -1.84 -16.90
C LYS A 350 14.44 -1.11 -17.01
N ASN A 351 15.31 -1.61 -17.88
CA ASN A 351 16.60 -0.99 -18.23
C ASN A 351 17.51 -0.71 -17.02
N LEU A 352 17.45 -1.54 -15.97
CA LEU A 352 18.30 -1.39 -14.78
C LEU A 352 19.72 -1.91 -15.08
N ARG A 353 20.68 -1.01 -15.28
CA ARG A 353 22.09 -1.36 -15.58
C ARG A 353 22.97 -1.21 -14.34
N PRO A 354 23.30 -2.29 -13.61
CA PRO A 354 23.97 -2.18 -12.30
C PRO A 354 25.28 -1.36 -12.34
N GLU A 355 26.01 -1.41 -13.45
CA GLU A 355 27.26 -0.68 -13.65
C GLU A 355 27.07 0.85 -13.78
N GLU A 356 25.90 1.30 -14.19
CA GLU A 356 25.52 2.72 -14.33
C GLU A 356 24.72 3.23 -13.11
N LEU A 357 24.33 2.33 -12.20
CA LEU A 357 23.38 2.64 -11.12
C LEU A 357 24.01 2.54 -9.73
N THR A 358 23.49 3.35 -8.82
CA THR A 358 23.65 3.20 -7.38
C THR A 358 22.26 3.00 -6.76
N VAL A 359 22.23 2.37 -5.58
CA VAL A 359 21.01 2.15 -4.82
C VAL A 359 21.24 2.72 -3.44
N GLY A 360 20.24 3.44 -2.92
CA GLY A 360 20.30 4.04 -1.60
C GLY A 360 18.93 4.05 -0.93
N THR A 361 18.89 4.49 0.32
CA THR A 361 17.65 4.80 1.03
C THR A 361 17.69 6.23 1.52
N THR A 362 16.52 6.78 1.82
CA THR A 362 16.42 8.09 2.47
C THR A 362 16.61 8.01 3.99
N SER A 363 16.69 6.81 4.56
CA SER A 363 16.86 6.58 5.99
C SER A 363 18.32 6.39 6.38
N PRO A 364 18.83 7.09 7.42
CA PRO A 364 20.16 6.82 7.95
C PRO A 364 20.24 5.46 8.68
N PHE A 365 19.11 4.82 8.98
CA PHE A 365 19.05 3.53 9.67
C PHE A 365 19.15 2.32 8.74
N ILE A 366 19.24 2.54 7.42
CA ILE A 366 19.33 1.48 6.42
C ILE A 366 20.61 1.65 5.59
N GLY A 367 21.60 0.78 5.86
CA GLY A 367 22.79 0.68 5.03
C GLY A 367 22.50 -0.08 3.74
N VAL A 368 23.13 0.33 2.64
CA VAL A 368 22.97 -0.30 1.31
C VAL A 368 24.33 -0.56 0.68
N SER A 369 24.55 -1.78 0.20
CA SER A 369 25.75 -2.12 -0.57
C SER A 369 25.67 -1.64 -2.01
N LYS A 370 26.78 -1.72 -2.74
CA LYS A 370 26.76 -1.51 -4.20
C LYS A 370 25.85 -2.54 -4.87
N PRO A 371 25.09 -2.16 -5.92
CA PRO A 371 24.26 -3.09 -6.67
C PRO A 371 25.11 -4.04 -7.51
N SER A 372 24.57 -5.23 -7.69
CA SER A 372 25.09 -6.28 -8.55
C SER A 372 23.96 -6.83 -9.41
N PRO A 373 24.22 -7.36 -10.62
CA PRO A 373 23.18 -8.02 -11.40
C PRO A 373 22.69 -9.28 -10.66
N ALA A 374 21.37 -9.49 -10.66
CA ALA A 374 20.82 -10.74 -10.16
C ALA A 374 21.30 -11.93 -11.02
N ARG A 375 21.53 -13.07 -10.37
CA ARG A 375 21.93 -14.31 -11.07
C ARG A 375 20.75 -15.11 -11.62
N LEU A 376 19.53 -14.73 -11.23
CA LEU A 376 18.28 -15.39 -11.63
C LEU A 376 17.74 -14.77 -12.92
N ASP A 377 17.12 -15.58 -13.76
CA ASP A 377 16.45 -15.14 -14.99
C ASP A 377 14.98 -14.80 -14.69
N TYR A 378 14.60 -13.55 -14.97
CA TYR A 378 13.24 -13.01 -14.78
C TYR A 378 12.54 -12.73 -16.12
N GLY A 379 13.07 -13.26 -17.22
CA GLY A 379 12.58 -13.03 -18.57
C GLY A 379 13.15 -11.75 -19.19
N ARG A 380 12.86 -11.55 -20.48
CA ARG A 380 13.52 -10.54 -21.33
C ARG A 380 13.06 -9.10 -21.08
N GLU A 381 11.93 -8.90 -20.42
CA GLU A 381 11.35 -7.57 -20.19
C GLU A 381 11.67 -6.99 -18.81
N MET A 382 12.34 -7.77 -17.95
CA MET A 382 12.66 -7.42 -16.58
C MET A 382 14.18 -7.46 -16.38
N THR A 383 14.74 -6.40 -15.80
CA THR A 383 16.10 -6.41 -15.28
C THR A 383 16.06 -6.35 -13.77
N VAL A 384 16.89 -7.14 -13.11
CA VAL A 384 16.89 -7.26 -11.65
C VAL A 384 18.27 -7.01 -11.10
N LEU A 385 18.34 -6.12 -10.12
CA LEU A 385 19.51 -5.82 -9.33
C LEU A 385 19.41 -6.50 -7.98
N THR A 386 20.54 -6.92 -7.42
CA THR A 386 20.66 -7.35 -6.04
C THR A 386 21.53 -6.39 -5.26
N VAL A 387 21.04 -5.99 -4.08
CA VAL A 387 21.79 -5.21 -3.09
C VAL A 387 21.68 -5.89 -1.73
N GLU A 388 22.72 -5.77 -0.92
CA GLU A 388 22.61 -6.06 0.49
C GLU A 388 22.07 -4.81 1.21
N ILE A 389 21.04 -4.97 2.03
CA ILE A 389 20.54 -3.93 2.92
C ILE A 389 20.72 -4.36 4.37
N SER A 390 21.18 -3.46 5.23
CA SER A 390 21.30 -3.68 6.67
C SER A 390 20.40 -2.70 7.42
N ALA A 391 19.46 -3.22 8.20
CA ALA A 391 18.61 -2.41 9.07
C ALA A 391 19.24 -2.32 10.45
N ALA A 392 19.44 -1.10 10.96
CA ALA A 392 19.91 -0.85 12.31
C ALA A 392 18.98 -1.50 13.36
N ALA A 393 19.50 -1.86 14.54
CA ALA A 393 18.70 -2.51 15.59
C ALA A 393 17.59 -1.60 16.13
N GLU A 394 17.89 -0.31 16.16
CA GLU A 394 17.08 0.78 16.66
C GLU A 394 16.23 1.46 15.57
N ILE A 395 16.19 0.89 14.36
CA ILE A 395 15.39 1.45 13.26
C ILE A 395 13.94 1.67 13.73
N PRO A 396 13.40 2.89 13.59
CA PRO A 396 12.04 3.16 14.03
C PRO A 396 11.02 2.33 13.22
N LEU A 397 9.83 2.08 13.79
CA LEU A 397 8.76 1.39 13.07
C LEU A 397 8.20 2.24 11.94
N GLY A 398 7.76 1.68 10.81
CA GLY A 398 7.09 2.44 9.75
C GLY A 398 7.61 2.12 8.36
N GLU A 399 7.32 3.02 7.42
CA GLU A 399 7.60 2.85 6.01
C GLU A 399 8.83 3.65 5.58
N TYR A 400 9.64 3.06 4.71
CA TYR A 400 10.91 3.63 4.25
C TYR A 400 11.06 3.55 2.74
N THR A 401 11.74 4.55 2.19
CA THR A 401 11.96 4.68 0.76
C THR A 401 13.30 4.09 0.35
N ILE A 402 13.28 3.25 -0.68
CA ILE A 402 14.49 2.87 -1.44
C ILE A 402 14.49 3.62 -2.77
N TYR A 403 15.66 3.97 -3.28
CA TYR A 403 15.80 4.61 -4.57
C TYR A 403 16.94 4.02 -5.38
N VAL A 404 16.82 4.19 -6.69
CA VAL A 404 17.86 3.90 -7.68
C VAL A 404 18.29 5.23 -8.28
N GLU A 405 19.60 5.47 -8.38
CA GLU A 405 20.18 6.67 -8.94
C GLU A 405 21.14 6.32 -10.08
N ASN A 406 21.04 7.02 -11.21
CA ASN A 406 21.99 6.89 -12.31
C ASN A 406 23.14 7.91 -12.18
N ARG A 407 24.27 7.68 -12.84
CA ARG A 407 25.44 8.59 -12.89
C ARG A 407 25.12 10.01 -13.35
N ASP A 408 24.02 10.22 -14.07
CA ASP A 408 23.55 11.55 -14.47
C ASP A 408 22.75 12.28 -13.38
N GLY A 409 22.57 11.65 -12.21
CA GLY A 409 21.83 12.18 -11.06
C GLY A 409 20.32 11.98 -11.14
N THR A 410 19.79 11.31 -12.17
CA THR A 410 18.37 10.95 -12.22
C THR A 410 18.05 9.91 -11.16
N LEU A 411 16.95 10.10 -10.44
CA LEU A 411 16.47 9.21 -9.36
C LEU A 411 15.17 8.52 -9.75
N ASP A 412 14.97 7.32 -9.22
CA ASP A 412 13.68 6.63 -9.17
C ASP A 412 13.43 6.08 -7.77
N PHE A 413 12.35 6.52 -7.14
CA PHE A 413 11.99 6.10 -5.79
C PHE A 413 10.93 5.00 -5.81
N LEU A 414 11.07 4.07 -4.88
CA LEU A 414 10.01 3.18 -4.42
C LEU A 414 9.61 3.57 -2.99
N PRO A 415 8.71 4.55 -2.82
CA PRO A 415 8.30 5.01 -1.51
C PRO A 415 7.47 3.93 -0.80
N GLY A 416 7.86 3.65 0.45
CA GLY A 416 7.23 2.64 1.31
C GLY A 416 7.52 1.20 0.92
N ALA A 417 8.51 0.95 0.05
CA ALA A 417 8.85 -0.40 -0.36
C ALA A 417 9.54 -1.24 0.72
N LEU A 418 9.95 -0.62 1.83
CA LEU A 418 10.48 -1.31 3.01
C LEU A 418 9.60 -0.95 4.22
N THR A 419 9.23 -1.93 5.04
CA THR A 419 8.52 -1.67 6.31
C THR A 419 9.25 -2.25 7.51
N VAL A 420 9.05 -1.65 8.67
CA VAL A 420 9.49 -2.18 9.97
C VAL A 420 8.28 -2.21 10.90
N GLU A 421 7.91 -3.42 11.32
CA GLU A 421 6.68 -3.66 12.09
C GLU A 421 6.93 -3.80 13.60
N LYS A 422 5.86 -3.62 14.38
CA LYS A 422 5.89 -3.86 15.85
C LYS A 422 6.23 -5.30 16.20
N PHE A 423 5.85 -6.25 15.35
CA PHE A 423 6.13 -7.66 15.55
C PHE A 423 7.35 -8.08 14.73
N SER A 424 8.12 -9.03 15.27
CA SER A 424 9.22 -9.61 14.53
C SER A 424 8.70 -10.62 13.53
N ASN A 425 9.01 -10.40 12.25
CA ASN A 425 8.70 -11.38 11.22
C ASN A 425 9.55 -12.64 11.44
N PRO A 426 8.97 -13.85 11.37
CA PRO A 426 9.66 -15.11 11.55
C PRO A 426 10.49 -15.42 10.29
N TRP A 427 11.53 -14.64 10.05
CA TRP A 427 12.54 -14.92 9.05
C TRP A 427 13.28 -16.19 9.46
N SER A 428 12.78 -17.35 9.03
CA SER A 428 13.49 -18.62 9.08
C SER A 428 14.53 -18.66 7.97
N ILE A 429 15.47 -17.72 8.00
CA ILE A 429 16.64 -17.75 7.15
C ILE A 429 17.73 -18.35 8.02
N THR A 430 17.95 -19.65 7.90
CA THR A 430 19.28 -20.19 8.16
C THR A 430 20.23 -19.34 7.35
N SER A 431 21.09 -18.58 8.02
CA SER A 431 22.18 -17.84 7.41
C SER A 431 22.81 -18.71 6.34
N PHE A 432 22.85 -18.22 5.10
CA PHE A 432 23.70 -18.83 4.08
C PHE A 432 25.14 -18.62 4.57
N GLU A 433 25.72 -19.65 5.19
CA GLU A 433 27.17 -19.83 5.30
C GLU A 433 27.78 -20.11 3.93
#